data_AF-A0A7S6MEK0-F1
#
_entry.id   AF-A0A7S6MEK0-F1
#
_cell.length_a   1.000
_cell.length_b   1.000
_cell.length_c   1.000
_cell.angle_alpha   90.00
_cell.angle_beta   90.00
_cell.angle_gamma   90.00
#
_symmetry.space_group_name_H-M   'P 1'
#
loop_
_entity.id
_entity.type
_entity.pdbx_description
1 polymer ?
#
loop_
_entity_poly.entity_id
_entity_poly.type
_entity_poly.pdbx_seq_one_letter_code
_entity_poly.pdbx_strand_id
1 'polypeptide(L)'
;MADPVQSNPPPALTRAQTLLLDFLSDHDACCPSCGYNVRALTRPVCPECRQQLTLTVGVVNLRLGWLLVALAPGFFSGIAACFVLIPLGGQLLFNNYVDPLLAGLDLFGWSSGLFAIALAWKRHRFLALSRGRQVCLAAAIWFVHVAAFVIFLTLAIRGW
;
A
#
# COMPACT_ATOMS: atom_id res chain seq x y z
N MET A 1 -47.57 11.86 41.86
CA MET A 1 -47.29 10.44 41.56
C MET A 1 -46.28 10.43 40.44
N ALA A 2 -45.04 10.04 40.71
CA ALA A 2 -43.99 9.95 39.69
C ALA A 2 -44.04 8.56 39.06
N ASP A 3 -44.08 8.49 37.73
CA ASP A 3 -44.03 7.23 37.02
C ASP A 3 -42.70 6.50 37.29
N PRO A 4 -42.72 5.18 37.51
CA PRO A 4 -41.50 4.41 37.68
C PRO A 4 -40.69 4.46 36.38
N VAL A 5 -39.47 4.98 36.46
CA VAL A 5 -38.49 4.95 35.37
C VAL A 5 -38.23 3.49 35.02
N GLN A 6 -38.77 3.02 33.89
CA GLN A 6 -38.46 1.72 33.32
C GLN A 6 -36.98 1.72 32.89
N SER A 7 -36.12 1.09 33.70
CA SER A 7 -34.74 0.81 33.32
C SER A 7 -34.73 -0.31 32.30
N ASN A 8 -34.59 0.04 31.02
CA ASN A 8 -34.27 -0.96 30.00
C ASN A 8 -32.98 -1.69 30.42
N PRO A 9 -32.96 -3.04 30.41
CA PRO A 9 -31.75 -3.78 30.73
C PRO A 9 -30.63 -3.36 29.75
N PRO A 10 -29.37 -3.28 30.21
CA PRO A 10 -28.27 -2.97 29.33
C PRO A 10 -28.24 -4.00 28.19
N PRO A 11 -27.95 -3.57 26.95
CA PRO A 11 -27.87 -4.47 25.82
C PRO A 11 -26.87 -5.58 26.11
N ALA A 12 -27.27 -6.83 25.86
CA ALA A 12 -26.38 -7.97 26.04
C ALA A 12 -25.10 -7.78 25.20
N LEU A 13 -23.94 -8.14 25.77
CA LEU A 13 -22.66 -8.07 25.07
C LEU A 13 -22.70 -8.97 23.83
N THR A 14 -22.14 -8.48 22.73
CA THR A 14 -21.99 -9.30 21.52
C THR A 14 -20.90 -10.34 21.71
N ARG A 15 -20.97 -11.46 20.98
CA ARG A 15 -19.93 -12.51 21.02
C ARG A 15 -18.51 -11.97 20.79
N ALA A 16 -18.36 -11.00 19.88
CA ALA A 16 -17.06 -10.38 19.60
C ALA A 16 -16.53 -9.56 20.80
N GLN A 17 -17.42 -8.89 21.54
CA GLN A 17 -17.06 -8.18 22.77
C GLN A 17 -16.68 -9.16 23.87
N THR A 18 -17.40 -10.28 24.02
CA THR A 18 -17.05 -11.32 25.00
C THR A 18 -15.66 -11.88 24.74
N LEU A 19 -15.33 -12.21 23.47
CA LEU A 19 -13.99 -12.70 23.10
C LEU A 19 -12.89 -11.66 23.33
N LEU A 20 -13.18 -10.37 23.12
CA LEU A 20 -12.24 -9.30 23.43
C LEU A 20 -11.94 -9.25 24.93
N LEU A 21 -12.97 -9.26 25.78
CA LEU A 21 -12.81 -9.18 27.23
C LEU A 21 -12.10 -10.42 27.78
N ASP A 22 -12.42 -11.61 27.26
CA ASP A 22 -11.77 -12.88 27.59
C ASP A 22 -10.30 -12.91 27.14
N PHE A 23 -9.98 -12.33 25.98
CA PHE A 23 -8.58 -12.21 25.57
C PHE A 23 -7.80 -11.26 26.51
N LEU A 24 -8.40 -10.12 26.88
CA LEU A 24 -7.77 -9.09 27.70
C LEU A 24 -7.71 -9.42 29.19
N SER A 25 -8.40 -10.45 29.69
CA SER A 25 -8.26 -10.88 31.09
C SER A 25 -6.84 -11.37 31.38
N ASP A 26 -6.27 -12.11 30.43
CA ASP A 26 -5.00 -12.81 30.60
C ASP A 26 -3.84 -12.20 29.78
N HIS A 27 -4.12 -11.30 28.84
CA HIS A 27 -3.11 -10.70 27.97
C HIS A 27 -2.97 -9.19 28.17
N ASP A 28 -1.73 -8.73 28.29
CA ASP A 28 -1.39 -7.30 28.21
C ASP A 28 -1.49 -6.83 26.75
N ALA A 29 -2.23 -5.74 26.53
CA ALA A 29 -2.33 -5.10 25.22
C ALA A 29 -2.45 -3.58 25.40
N CYS A 30 -1.82 -2.81 24.53
CA CYS A 30 -1.93 -1.35 24.57
C CYS A 30 -3.07 -0.87 23.66
N CYS A 31 -3.81 0.14 24.11
CA CYS A 31 -4.80 0.83 23.29
C CYS A 31 -4.11 1.46 22.06
N PRO A 32 -4.59 1.25 20.82
CA PRO A 32 -3.95 1.78 19.62
C PRO A 32 -4.04 3.31 19.48
N SER A 33 -4.90 3.96 20.27
CA SER A 33 -5.13 5.40 20.20
C SER A 33 -4.31 6.18 21.23
N CYS A 34 -4.32 5.74 22.50
CA CYS A 34 -3.62 6.44 23.59
C CYS A 34 -2.45 5.67 24.21
N GLY A 35 -2.26 4.40 23.86
CA GLY A 35 -1.18 3.56 24.43
C GLY A 35 -1.43 2.98 25.82
N TYR A 36 -2.55 3.31 26.48
CA TYR A 36 -2.89 2.75 27.81
C TYR A 36 -3.01 1.22 27.77
N ASN A 37 -2.50 0.52 28.79
CA ASN A 37 -2.63 -0.93 28.90
C ASN A 37 -4.09 -1.30 29.23
N VAL A 38 -4.75 -1.99 28.31
CA VAL A 38 -6.17 -2.35 28.39
C VAL A 38 -6.43 -3.74 29.00
N ARG A 39 -5.46 -4.28 29.74
CA ARG A 39 -5.62 -5.53 30.49
C ARG A 39 -6.77 -5.45 31.50
N ALA A 40 -7.47 -6.57 31.69
CA ALA A 40 -8.55 -6.77 32.65
C ALA A 40 -9.72 -5.78 32.50
N LEU A 41 -10.00 -5.33 31.27
CA LEU A 41 -11.18 -4.53 30.98
C LEU A 41 -12.48 -5.29 31.30
N THR A 42 -13.46 -4.58 31.87
CA THR A 42 -14.82 -5.11 32.10
C THR A 42 -15.81 -4.64 31.04
N ARG A 43 -15.43 -3.65 30.23
CA ARG A 43 -16.24 -3.07 29.15
C ARG A 43 -15.38 -2.92 27.89
N PRO A 44 -15.95 -3.05 26.68
CA PRO A 44 -15.21 -2.95 25.42
C PRO A 44 -14.90 -1.47 25.05
N VAL A 45 -14.50 -0.66 26.03
CA VAL A 45 -14.23 0.77 25.89
C VAL A 45 -12.98 1.10 26.71
N CYS A 46 -12.03 1.83 26.12
CA CYS A 46 -10.84 2.27 26.83
C CYS A 46 -11.22 3.31 27.92
N PRO A 47 -10.73 3.20 29.17
CA PRO A 47 -11.08 4.12 30.25
C PRO A 47 -10.51 5.53 30.04
N GLU A 48 -9.37 5.64 29.36
CA GLU A 48 -8.68 6.91 29.11
C GLU A 48 -9.30 7.66 27.92
N CYS A 49 -9.27 7.06 26.72
CA CYS A 49 -9.70 7.74 25.50
C CYS A 49 -11.18 7.55 25.15
N ARG A 50 -11.90 6.68 25.88
CA ARG A 50 -13.33 6.34 25.67
C ARG A 50 -13.66 5.79 24.28
N GLN A 51 -12.67 5.37 23.51
CA GLN A 51 -12.91 4.73 22.22
C GLN A 51 -13.33 3.28 22.41
N GLN A 52 -14.26 2.83 21.56
CA GLN A 52 -14.73 1.45 21.52
C GLN A 52 -13.64 0.55 20.95
N LEU A 53 -13.37 -0.55 21.64
CA LEU A 53 -12.35 -1.52 21.25
C LEU A 53 -13.00 -2.73 20.57
N THR A 54 -12.33 -3.25 19.54
CA THR A 54 -12.73 -4.46 18.84
C THR A 54 -11.53 -5.39 18.70
N LEU A 55 -11.73 -6.69 18.96
CA LEU A 55 -10.67 -7.68 18.76
C LEU A 55 -10.49 -7.90 17.26
N THR A 56 -9.31 -7.57 16.75
CA THR A 56 -8.96 -7.77 15.33
C THR A 56 -7.71 -8.63 15.22
N VAL A 57 -7.68 -9.50 14.21
CA VAL A 57 -6.52 -10.34 13.93
C VAL A 57 -5.62 -9.57 12.95
N GLY A 58 -4.51 -9.05 13.46
CA GLY A 58 -3.48 -8.37 12.68
C GLY A 58 -2.29 -9.27 12.37
N VAL A 59 -1.58 -8.98 11.28
CA VAL A 59 -0.27 -9.58 10.99
C VAL A 59 0.84 -8.75 11.65
N VAL A 60 1.64 -9.37 12.54
CA VAL A 60 2.72 -8.69 13.29
C VAL A 60 3.76 -8.05 12.37
N ASN A 61 4.03 -8.69 11.22
CA ASN A 61 4.97 -8.19 10.23
C ASN A 61 4.27 -8.11 8.87
N LEU A 62 3.73 -6.94 8.55
CA LEU A 62 3.32 -6.62 7.18
C LEU A 62 4.55 -6.71 6.28
N ARG A 63 4.66 -7.79 5.50
CA ARG A 63 5.76 -8.04 4.56
C ARG A 63 5.67 -7.12 3.33
N LEU A 64 5.43 -5.83 3.53
CA LEU A 64 5.31 -4.84 2.46
C LEU A 64 6.65 -4.53 1.78
N GLY A 65 7.79 -4.83 2.42
CA GLY A 65 9.11 -4.48 1.90
C GLY A 65 9.34 -4.92 0.45
N TRP A 66 9.09 -6.18 0.12
CA TRP A 66 9.30 -6.69 -1.24
C TRP A 66 8.30 -6.13 -2.26
N LEU A 67 7.08 -5.83 -1.82
CA LEU A 67 6.10 -5.15 -2.66
C LEU A 67 6.57 -3.74 -3.01
N LEU A 68 7.06 -2.98 -2.02
CA LEU A 68 7.60 -1.64 -2.25
C LEU A 68 8.83 -1.66 -3.17
N VAL A 69 9.74 -2.62 -2.98
CA VAL A 69 10.90 -2.81 -3.87
C VAL A 69 10.47 -3.11 -5.31
N ALA A 70 9.42 -3.91 -5.50
CA ALA A 70 8.88 -4.22 -6.82
C ALA A 70 8.14 -3.03 -7.48
N LEU A 71 7.49 -2.18 -6.68
CA LEU A 71 6.73 -1.02 -7.15
C LEU A 71 7.61 0.19 -7.50
N ALA A 72 8.70 0.38 -6.76
CA ALA A 72 9.57 1.56 -6.87
C ALA A 72 9.98 1.92 -8.31
N PRO A 73 10.56 1.02 -9.11
CA PRO A 73 11.02 1.39 -10.45
C PRO A 73 9.88 1.82 -11.38
N GLY A 74 8.68 1.24 -11.25
CA GLY A 74 7.54 1.62 -12.07
C GLY A 74 6.95 2.99 -11.71
N PHE A 75 6.90 3.35 -10.42
CA PHE A 75 6.51 4.70 -10.01
C PHE A 75 7.48 5.76 -10.50
N PHE A 76 8.79 5.53 -10.33
CA PHE A 76 9.80 6.48 -10.79
C PHE A 76 9.77 6.62 -12.33
N SER A 77 9.62 5.52 -13.05
CA SER A 77 9.52 5.57 -14.52
C SER A 77 8.26 6.29 -14.99
N GLY A 78 7.12 6.10 -14.31
CA GLY A 78 5.89 6.82 -14.63
C GLY A 78 5.99 8.33 -14.34
N ILE A 79 6.59 8.72 -13.21
CA ILE A 79 6.85 10.13 -12.91
C ILE A 79 7.80 10.74 -13.94
N ALA A 80 8.85 10.02 -14.34
CA ALA A 80 9.78 10.47 -15.39
C ALA A 80 9.07 10.70 -16.74
N ALA A 81 8.11 9.85 -17.11
CA ALA A 81 7.31 10.04 -18.33
C ALA A 81 6.56 11.39 -18.32
N CYS A 82 6.02 11.82 -17.19
CA CYS A 82 5.38 13.15 -17.10
C CYS A 82 6.33 14.30 -17.49
N PHE A 83 7.62 14.18 -17.18
CA PHE A 83 8.62 15.18 -17.58
C PHE A 83 9.03 15.06 -19.06
N VAL A 84 9.04 13.84 -19.61
CA VAL A 84 9.37 13.56 -21.02
C VAL A 84 8.23 13.96 -21.96
N LEU A 85 7.00 13.91 -21.47
CA LEU A 85 5.82 14.36 -22.20
C LEU A 85 5.89 15.85 -22.58
N ILE A 86 6.59 16.68 -21.80
CA ILE A 86 6.74 18.12 -22.07
C ILE A 86 7.53 18.37 -23.37
N PRO A 87 8.80 17.92 -23.52
CA PRO A 87 9.52 18.09 -24.78
C PRO A 87 8.89 17.33 -25.93
N LEU A 88 8.27 16.16 -25.68
CA LEU A 88 7.55 15.40 -26.71
C LEU A 88 6.36 16.19 -27.27
N GLY A 89 5.54 16.78 -26.39
CA GLY A 89 4.43 17.66 -26.77
C GLY A 89 4.93 18.93 -27.48
N GLY A 90 6.05 19.49 -27.05
CA GLY A 90 6.71 20.60 -27.74
C GLY A 90 7.11 20.26 -29.17
N GLN A 91 7.79 19.13 -29.39
CA GLN A 91 8.18 18.69 -30.74
C GLN A 91 6.96 18.47 -31.64
N LEU A 92 5.90 17.85 -31.10
CA LEU A 92 4.67 17.62 -31.82
C LEU A 92 3.98 18.93 -32.23
N LEU A 93 3.93 19.92 -31.32
CA LEU A 93 3.26 21.20 -31.55
C LEU A 93 4.03 22.13 -32.51
N PHE A 94 5.36 22.19 -32.40
CA PHE A 94 6.17 23.16 -33.16
C PHE A 94 6.76 22.58 -34.45
N ASN A 95 7.11 21.29 -34.47
CA ASN A 95 7.90 20.70 -35.55
C ASN A 95 7.15 19.62 -36.34
N ASN A 96 5.94 19.20 -35.93
CA ASN A 96 5.21 18.07 -36.51
C ASN A 96 6.06 16.78 -36.63
N TYR A 97 7.08 16.66 -35.78
CA TYR A 97 8.01 15.55 -35.76
C TYR A 97 8.03 14.98 -34.35
N VAL A 98 8.13 13.66 -34.24
CA VAL A 98 8.21 12.95 -32.96
C VAL A 98 9.50 12.16 -32.97
N ASP A 99 10.43 12.51 -32.08
CA ASP A 99 11.64 11.72 -31.92
C ASP A 99 11.28 10.32 -31.41
N PRO A 100 11.60 9.25 -32.17
CA PRO A 100 11.25 7.88 -31.78
C PRO A 100 11.89 7.45 -30.46
N LEU A 101 13.06 8.01 -30.11
CA LEU A 101 13.73 7.71 -28.84
C LEU A 101 12.94 8.28 -27.66
N LEU A 102 12.53 9.55 -27.74
CA LEU A 102 11.72 10.20 -26.71
C LEU A 102 10.34 9.54 -26.58
N ALA A 103 9.69 9.23 -27.71
CA ALA A 103 8.41 8.52 -27.70
C ALA A 103 8.52 7.12 -27.08
N GLY A 104 9.60 6.38 -27.39
CA GLY A 104 9.86 5.07 -26.80
C GLY A 104 10.09 5.14 -25.28
N LEU A 105 10.83 6.15 -24.82
CA LEU A 105 11.10 6.37 -23.40
C LEU A 105 9.82 6.79 -22.64
N ASP A 106 9.00 7.66 -23.21
CA ASP A 106 7.70 8.05 -22.64
C ASP A 106 6.74 6.87 -22.56
N LEU A 107 6.59 6.10 -23.64
CA LEU A 107 5.76 4.91 -23.69
C LEU A 107 6.21 3.86 -22.66
N PHE A 108 7.52 3.63 -22.53
CA PHE A 108 8.06 2.74 -21.50
C PHE A 108 7.68 3.23 -20.09
N GLY A 109 7.84 4.52 -19.81
CA GLY A 109 7.50 5.08 -18.50
C GLY A 109 6.02 4.98 -18.16
N TRP A 110 5.11 5.28 -19.09
CA TRP A 110 3.67 5.09 -18.89
C TRP A 110 3.30 3.63 -18.69
N SER A 111 3.82 2.74 -19.53
CA SER A 111 3.52 1.31 -19.42
C SER A 111 3.97 0.73 -18.07
N SER A 112 5.14 1.17 -17.58
CA SER A 112 5.66 0.75 -16.29
C SER A 112 4.89 1.34 -15.10
N GLY A 113 4.51 2.63 -15.18
CA GLY A 113 3.66 3.26 -14.17
C GLY A 113 2.30 2.57 -14.03
N LEU A 114 1.64 2.27 -15.15
CA LEU A 114 0.39 1.51 -15.18
C LEU A 114 0.55 0.10 -14.61
N PHE A 115 1.67 -0.56 -14.92
CA PHE A 115 2.00 -1.86 -14.35
C PHE A 115 2.17 -1.79 -12.82
N ALA A 116 2.85 -0.78 -12.29
CA ALA A 116 2.99 -0.58 -10.85
C ALA A 116 1.63 -0.35 -10.17
N ILE A 117 0.75 0.45 -10.76
CA ILE A 117 -0.62 0.66 -10.26
C ILE A 117 -1.39 -0.67 -10.25
N ALA A 118 -1.33 -1.44 -11.34
CA ALA A 118 -1.99 -2.74 -11.42
C ALA A 118 -1.44 -3.74 -10.38
N LEU A 119 -0.13 -3.73 -10.14
CA LEU A 119 0.51 -4.54 -9.10
C LEU A 119 0.06 -4.11 -7.70
N ALA A 120 -0.06 -2.81 -7.44
CA ALA A 120 -0.55 -2.26 -6.18
C ALA A 120 -2.04 -2.62 -5.93
N TRP A 121 -2.88 -2.58 -6.96
CA TRP A 121 -4.27 -3.04 -6.87
C TRP A 121 -4.35 -4.55 -6.61
N LYS A 122 -3.46 -5.34 -7.21
CA LYS A 122 -3.38 -6.79 -6.98
C LYS A 122 -2.44 -7.17 -5.82
N ARG A 123 -2.15 -6.23 -4.90
CA ARG A 123 -1.23 -6.44 -3.77
C ARG A 123 -1.54 -7.69 -2.94
N HIS A 124 -2.81 -8.02 -2.74
CA HIS A 124 -3.22 -9.21 -1.98
C HIS A 124 -2.74 -10.51 -2.63
N ARG A 125 -2.78 -10.59 -3.97
CA ARG A 125 -2.26 -11.74 -4.71
C ARG A 125 -0.73 -11.81 -4.63
N PHE A 126 -0.04 -10.67 -4.69
CA PHE A 126 1.41 -10.62 -4.55
C PHE A 126 1.87 -11.06 -3.15
N LEU A 127 1.22 -10.55 -2.10
CA LEU A 127 1.52 -10.89 -0.71
C LEU A 127 1.22 -12.36 -0.39
N ALA A 128 0.29 -13.00 -1.11
CA ALA A 128 0.02 -14.44 -0.99
C ALA A 128 1.13 -15.32 -1.63
N LEU A 129 2.05 -14.76 -2.41
CA LEU A 129 3.15 -15.53 -3.00
C LEU A 129 4.22 -15.89 -1.95
N SER A 130 4.91 -17.00 -2.17
CA SER A 130 6.08 -17.37 -1.36
C SER A 130 7.19 -16.32 -1.49
N ARG A 131 8.00 -16.17 -0.44
CA ARG A 131 9.08 -15.16 -0.39
C ARG A 131 10.04 -15.27 -1.58
N GLY A 132 10.40 -16.49 -1.99
CA GLY A 132 11.27 -16.70 -3.16
C GLY A 132 10.65 -16.18 -4.45
N ARG A 133 9.33 -16.35 -4.66
CA ARG A 133 8.61 -15.82 -5.83
C ARG A 133 8.51 -14.30 -5.78
N GLN A 134 8.31 -13.70 -4.61
CA GLN A 134 8.30 -12.24 -4.45
C GLN A 134 9.66 -11.63 -4.82
N VAL A 135 10.75 -12.22 -4.32
CA VAL A 135 12.13 -11.78 -4.63
C VAL A 135 12.43 -11.96 -6.11
N CYS A 136 12.10 -13.10 -6.70
CA CYS A 136 12.30 -13.36 -8.13
C CYS A 136 11.54 -12.35 -9.01
N LEU A 137 10.27 -12.07 -8.68
CA LEU A 137 9.48 -11.05 -9.39
C LEU A 137 10.08 -9.65 -9.25
N ALA A 138 10.46 -9.25 -8.03
CA ALA A 138 11.08 -7.95 -7.81
C ALA A 138 12.39 -7.83 -8.61
N ALA A 139 13.24 -8.86 -8.57
CA ALA A 139 14.49 -8.90 -9.34
C ALA A 139 14.24 -8.83 -10.85
N ALA A 140 13.24 -9.54 -11.37
CA ALA A 140 12.87 -9.49 -12.79
C ALA A 140 12.39 -8.10 -13.21
N ILE A 141 11.56 -7.44 -12.40
CA ILE A 141 11.10 -6.07 -12.66
C ILE A 141 12.31 -5.11 -12.71
N TRP A 142 13.21 -5.20 -11.73
CA TRP A 142 14.42 -4.37 -11.71
C TRP A 142 15.31 -4.63 -12.90
N PHE A 143 15.53 -5.89 -13.27
CA PHE A 143 16.32 -6.25 -14.43
C PHE A 143 15.78 -5.62 -15.71
N VAL A 144 14.47 -5.70 -15.95
CA VAL A 144 13.83 -5.08 -17.12
C VAL A 144 14.06 -3.57 -17.14
N HIS A 145 13.95 -2.89 -16.00
CA HIS A 145 14.17 -1.44 -15.92
C HIS A 145 15.62 -1.04 -16.15
N VAL A 146 16.56 -1.75 -15.53
CA VAL A 146 17.99 -1.49 -15.73
C VAL A 146 18.38 -1.75 -17.18
N ALA A 147 17.90 -2.85 -17.78
CA ALA A 147 18.14 -3.16 -19.17
C ALA A 147 17.57 -2.07 -20.10
N ALA A 148 16.32 -1.65 -19.88
CA ALA A 148 15.70 -0.57 -20.64
C ALA A 148 16.49 0.75 -20.51
N PHE A 149 16.89 1.11 -19.29
CA PHE A 149 17.70 2.30 -19.03
C PHE A 149 19.03 2.26 -19.79
N VAL A 150 19.76 1.14 -19.74
CA VAL A 150 21.02 0.96 -20.47
C VAL A 150 20.79 1.06 -21.98
N ILE A 151 19.74 0.43 -22.51
CA ILE A 151 19.40 0.50 -23.94
C ILE A 151 19.14 1.95 -24.36
N PHE A 152 18.24 2.65 -23.68
CA PHE A 152 17.93 4.05 -23.98
C PHE A 152 19.16 4.96 -23.85
N LEU A 153 19.99 4.75 -22.83
CA LEU A 153 21.23 5.50 -22.64
C LEU A 153 22.22 5.27 -23.79
N THR A 154 22.41 4.02 -24.22
CA THR A 154 23.31 3.70 -25.34
C THR A 154 22.81 4.24 -26.68
N LEU A 155 21.49 4.23 -26.92
CA LEU A 155 20.88 4.82 -28.10
C LEU A 155 21.02 6.34 -28.09
N ALA A 156 20.78 6.97 -26.94
CA ALA A 156 20.98 8.40 -26.75
C ALA A 156 22.42 8.82 -27.03
N ILE A 157 23.43 8.06 -26.57
CA ILE A 157 24.84 8.38 -26.83
C ILE A 157 25.22 8.20 -28.30
N ARG A 158 24.63 7.24 -29.02
CA ARG A 158 24.95 6.97 -30.44
C ARG A 158 24.23 7.88 -31.43
N GLY A 159 23.12 8.49 -31.02
CA GLY A 159 22.30 9.36 -31.88
C GLY A 159 22.79 10.82 -31.95
N TRP A 160 23.93 11.13 -31.33
CA TRP A 160 24.56 12.45 -31.31
C TRP A 160 25.90 12.44 -32.06
#